data_AF-C6WAL9-F1
#
_entry.id   AF-C6WAL9-F1
#
_cell.length_a   1.000
_cell.length_b   1.000
_cell.length_c   1.000
_cell.angle_alpha   90.00
_cell.angle_beta   90.00
_cell.angle_gamma   90.00
#
_symmetry.space_group_name_H-M   'P 1'
#
loop_
_entity.id
_entity.type
_entity.pdbx_description
1 polymer ?
#
loop_
_entity_poly.entity_id
_entity_poly.type
_entity_poly.pdbx_seq_one_letter_code
_entity_poly.pdbx_strand_id
1 'polypeptide(L)'
;MRSTIIASTLLITAPLLMATNAPRCDRGEFCAWSTTNYAGAARRLDLETANPDECVPLPDNLVARSFANRLNRLVSVYQGADCSTEADFTTYPGGGTWVPDAPFVIRAVQVWN
;
A
#
# COMPACT_ATOMS: atom_id res chain seq x y z
N MET A 1 29.58 52.55 -40.45
CA MET A 1 28.58 51.47 -40.55
C MET A 1 28.57 50.72 -39.23
N ARG A 2 27.50 50.79 -38.45
CA ARG A 2 27.33 50.08 -37.17
C ARG A 2 26.21 49.05 -37.38
N SER A 3 26.56 47.77 -37.46
CA SER A 3 25.60 46.66 -37.62
C SER A 3 25.14 46.17 -36.26
N THR A 4 23.83 46.20 -36.03
CA THR A 4 23.18 45.66 -34.82
C THR A 4 22.67 44.25 -35.14
N ILE A 5 23.11 43.25 -34.38
CA ILE A 5 22.65 41.86 -34.51
C ILE A 5 21.52 41.63 -33.51
N ILE A 6 20.34 41.23 -33.99
CA ILE A 6 19.18 40.85 -33.18
C ILE A 6 19.24 39.33 -32.98
N ALA A 7 19.43 38.88 -31.74
CA ALA A 7 19.39 37.47 -31.38
C ALA A 7 17.97 37.09 -30.96
N SER A 8 17.30 36.28 -31.77
CA SER A 8 15.98 35.71 -31.46
C SER A 8 16.15 34.40 -30.69
N THR A 9 15.77 34.40 -29.41
CA THR A 9 15.79 33.23 -28.53
C THR A 9 14.50 32.42 -28.69
N LEU A 10 14.63 31.18 -29.19
CA LEU A 10 13.53 30.22 -29.30
C LEU A 10 13.29 29.56 -27.94
N LEU A 11 12.11 29.75 -27.34
CA LEU A 11 11.70 29.12 -26.09
C LEU A 11 11.24 27.68 -26.37
N ILE A 12 12.06 26.69 -26.00
CA ILE A 12 11.69 25.28 -26.04
C ILE A 12 11.01 24.94 -24.71
N THR A 13 9.70 24.77 -24.70
CA THR A 13 8.95 24.23 -23.55
C THR A 13 9.12 22.71 -23.49
N ALA A 14 9.92 22.23 -22.54
CA ALA A 14 10.02 20.82 -22.23
C ALA A 14 8.82 20.36 -21.38
N PRO A 15 8.20 19.20 -21.65
CA PRO A 15 7.12 18.67 -20.83
C PRO A 15 7.66 18.15 -19.48
N LEU A 16 6.98 18.51 -18.39
CA LEU A 16 7.25 17.97 -17.06
C LEU A 16 6.63 16.56 -16.95
N LEU A 17 7.47 15.52 -16.90
CA LEU A 17 7.05 14.19 -16.51
C LEU A 17 6.76 14.20 -15.00
N MET A 18 5.47 14.11 -14.64
CA MET A 18 5.07 13.87 -13.25
C MET A 18 5.44 12.42 -12.90
N ALA A 19 6.43 12.24 -12.03
CA ALA A 19 6.78 10.92 -11.50
C ALA A 19 5.61 10.39 -10.67
N THR A 20 4.85 9.44 -11.22
CA THR A 20 3.92 8.63 -10.44
C THR A 20 4.78 7.72 -9.56
N ASN A 21 4.90 8.03 -8.26
CA ASN A 21 5.57 7.12 -7.34
C ASN A 21 4.71 5.87 -7.21
N ALA A 22 5.10 4.80 -7.92
CA ALA A 22 4.50 3.49 -7.73
C ALA A 22 4.54 3.11 -6.24
N PRO A 23 3.48 2.52 -5.69
CA PRO A 23 3.45 2.14 -4.29
C PRO A 23 4.56 1.14 -4.00
N ARG A 24 5.31 1.39 -2.93
CA ARG A 24 6.42 0.54 -2.50
C ARG A 24 5.98 -0.32 -1.33
N CYS A 25 6.07 -1.63 -1.51
CA CYS A 25 5.93 -2.64 -0.47
C CYS A 25 6.89 -3.78 -0.82
N ASP A 26 7.84 -4.06 0.07
CA ASP A 26 8.95 -4.96 -0.24
C ASP A 26 8.51 -6.43 -0.12
N ARG A 27 9.28 -7.33 -0.74
CA ARG A 27 9.01 -8.77 -0.62
C ARG A 27 9.18 -9.18 0.85
N GLY A 28 8.25 -9.99 1.36
CA GLY A 28 8.23 -10.37 2.76
C GLY A 28 7.48 -9.40 3.68
N GLU A 29 6.88 -8.33 3.14
CA GLU A 29 6.12 -7.38 3.97
C GLU A 29 4.60 -7.55 3.80
N PHE A 30 3.86 -7.18 4.85
CA PHE A 30 2.47 -6.77 4.68
C PHE A 30 2.40 -5.25 4.81
N CYS A 31 1.87 -4.57 3.80
CA CYS A 31 1.73 -3.11 3.80
C CYS A 31 0.27 -2.71 3.74
N ALA A 32 -0.10 -1.69 4.49
CA ALA A 32 -1.46 -1.15 4.56
C ALA A 32 -1.47 0.37 4.44
N TRP A 33 -2.51 0.91 3.81
CA TRP A 33 -2.70 2.35 3.62
C TRP A 33 -4.10 2.76 4.09
N SER A 34 -4.21 3.93 4.70
CA SER A 34 -5.49 4.47 5.18
C SER A 34 -6.44 4.88 4.05
N THR A 35 -5.93 5.03 2.83
CA THR A 35 -6.70 5.40 1.65
C THR A 35 -6.72 4.26 0.63
N THR A 36 -7.63 4.35 -0.33
CA THR A 36 -7.64 3.46 -1.49
C THR A 36 -6.46 3.79 -2.42
N ASN A 37 -6.21 2.90 -3.38
CA ASN A 37 -5.17 3.00 -4.41
C ASN A 37 -3.76 3.25 -3.84
N TYR A 38 -3.48 2.74 -2.64
CA TYR A 38 -2.17 2.80 -1.99
C TYR A 38 -1.64 4.23 -1.78
N ALA A 39 -2.55 5.21 -1.69
CA ALA A 39 -2.14 6.59 -1.51
C ALA A 39 -1.68 6.88 -0.06
N GLY A 40 -0.82 7.89 0.08
CA GLY A 40 -0.25 8.28 1.36
C GLY A 40 0.87 7.36 1.87
N ALA A 41 1.15 7.47 3.17
CA ALA A 41 2.23 6.72 3.80
C ALA A 41 1.80 5.29 4.12
N ALA A 42 2.55 4.31 3.61
CA ALA A 42 2.36 2.91 3.97
C ALA A 42 2.67 2.67 5.46
N ARG A 43 1.88 1.83 6.11
CA ARG A 43 2.26 1.15 7.35
C ARG A 43 2.70 -0.26 7.01
N ARG A 44 3.89 -0.63 7.46
CA ARG A 44 4.48 -1.95 7.25
C ARG A 44 4.31 -2.75 8.53
N LEU A 45 3.88 -3.99 8.38
CA LEU A 45 3.76 -4.95 9.46
C LEU A 45 4.82 -6.02 9.23
N ASP A 46 5.63 -6.25 10.26
CA ASP A 46 6.49 -7.41 10.34
C ASP A 46 5.66 -8.58 10.86
N LEU A 47 5.37 -9.53 9.97
CA LEU A 47 4.57 -10.71 10.25
C LEU A 47 5.37 -12.00 9.99
N GLU A 48 6.70 -11.89 9.84
CA GLU A 48 7.56 -13.05 9.58
C GLU A 48 7.50 -14.04 10.74
N THR A 49 7.49 -13.52 11.98
CA THR A 49 7.45 -14.32 13.20
C THR A 49 6.05 -14.48 13.79
N ALA A 50 5.02 -13.92 13.15
CA ALA A 50 3.64 -14.03 13.64
C ALA A 50 3.16 -15.48 13.54
N ASN A 51 2.62 -16.00 14.65
CA ASN A 51 2.14 -17.37 14.68
C ASN A 51 0.87 -17.51 13.84
N PRO A 52 0.59 -18.69 13.25
CA PRO A 52 -0.74 -18.99 12.75
C PRO A 52 -1.81 -18.73 13.83
N ASP A 53 -2.99 -18.27 13.43
CA ASP A 53 -4.12 -17.91 14.31
C ASP A 53 -3.88 -16.72 15.26
N GLU A 54 -2.69 -16.11 15.27
CA GLU A 54 -2.42 -14.93 16.07
C GLU A 54 -3.07 -13.69 15.47
N CYS A 55 -3.98 -13.06 16.21
CA CYS A 55 -4.58 -11.79 15.79
C CYS A 55 -3.59 -10.64 15.98
N VAL A 56 -3.28 -9.95 14.88
CA VAL A 56 -2.39 -8.80 14.87
C VAL A 56 -3.18 -7.55 14.48
N PRO A 57 -3.51 -6.67 15.44
CA PRO A 57 -4.11 -5.36 15.14
C PRO A 57 -3.16 -4.50 14.30
N LEU A 58 -3.71 -3.66 13.42
CA LEU A 58 -2.91 -2.71 12.68
C LEU A 58 -2.32 -1.65 13.64
N PRO A 59 -1.05 -1.23 13.45
CA PRO A 59 -0.39 -0.29 14.35
C PRO A 59 -1.07 1.08 14.32
N ASP A 60 -0.87 1.87 15.38
CA ASP A 60 -1.40 3.23 15.52
C ASP A 60 -2.94 3.34 15.39
N ASN A 61 -3.67 2.25 15.63
CA ASN A 61 -5.12 2.15 15.35
C ASN A 61 -5.46 2.46 13.87
N LEU A 62 -4.56 2.12 12.95
CA LEU A 62 -4.75 2.34 11.52
C LEU A 62 -6.04 1.64 11.04
N VAL A 63 -6.85 2.40 10.31
CA VAL A 63 -8.00 1.88 9.57
C VAL A 63 -7.64 1.89 8.09
N ALA A 64 -7.26 0.73 7.57
CA ALA A 64 -6.75 0.61 6.21
C ALA A 64 -7.88 0.40 5.18
N ARG A 65 -7.66 0.91 3.96
CA ARG A 65 -8.60 0.81 2.81
C ARG A 65 -7.95 0.20 1.57
N SER A 66 -6.63 0.07 1.55
CA SER A 66 -5.90 -0.71 0.57
C SER A 66 -4.71 -1.38 1.25
N PHE A 67 -4.23 -2.49 0.68
CA PHE A 67 -3.12 -3.24 1.25
C PHE A 67 -2.41 -4.10 0.19
N ALA A 68 -1.23 -4.58 0.56
CA ALA A 68 -0.46 -5.53 -0.22
C ALA A 68 0.06 -6.63 0.69
N ASN A 69 -0.22 -7.89 0.33
CA ASN A 69 0.38 -9.06 0.96
C ASN A 69 1.57 -9.52 0.09
N ARG A 70 2.77 -9.13 0.49
CA ARG A 70 4.03 -9.53 -0.15
C ARG A 70 4.72 -10.68 0.58
N LEU A 71 4.09 -11.25 1.61
CA LEU A 71 4.50 -12.50 2.25
C LEU A 71 4.25 -13.67 1.29
N ASN A 72 4.90 -14.80 1.55
CA ASN A 72 4.58 -16.07 0.87
C ASN A 72 3.40 -16.82 1.54
N ARG A 73 2.83 -16.24 2.60
CA ARG A 73 1.79 -16.81 3.46
C ARG A 73 0.41 -16.26 3.10
N LEU A 74 -0.64 -17.04 3.33
CA LEU A 74 -2.00 -16.50 3.25
C LEU A 74 -2.22 -15.51 4.40
N VAL A 75 -3.02 -14.48 4.15
CA VAL A 75 -3.39 -13.47 5.14
C VAL A 75 -4.88 -13.27 5.15
N SER A 76 -5.50 -13.40 6.31
CA SER A 76 -6.87 -12.93 6.56
C SER A 76 -6.82 -11.48 7.02
N VAL A 77 -7.64 -10.64 6.41
CA VAL A 77 -7.85 -9.24 6.83
C VAL A 77 -9.23 -9.13 7.46
N TYR A 78 -9.33 -8.40 8.57
CA TYR A 78 -10.55 -8.31 9.39
C TYR A 78 -11.05 -6.88 9.49
N GLN A 79 -12.37 -6.72 9.46
CA GLN A 79 -13.03 -5.46 9.77
C GLN A 79 -12.90 -5.11 11.26
N GLY A 80 -12.97 -6.11 12.13
CA GLY A 80 -12.73 -5.99 13.57
C GLY A 80 -11.24 -5.83 13.91
N ALA A 81 -10.95 -5.21 15.06
CA ALA A 81 -9.58 -5.07 15.56
C ALA A 81 -9.11 -6.29 16.40
N ASP A 82 -10.04 -7.19 16.72
CA ASP A 82 -9.89 -8.38 17.55
C ASP A 82 -9.94 -9.69 16.74
N CYS A 83 -9.95 -9.59 15.41
CA CYS A 83 -10.10 -10.70 14.48
C CYS A 83 -11.37 -11.55 14.72
N SER A 84 -12.44 -10.93 15.25
CA SER A 84 -13.74 -11.58 15.39
C SER A 84 -14.30 -12.01 14.03
N THR A 85 -14.87 -13.22 13.98
CA THR A 85 -15.57 -13.77 12.82
C THR A 85 -17.03 -13.33 12.73
N GLU A 86 -17.53 -12.58 13.72
CA GLU A 86 -18.87 -11.96 13.67
C GLU A 86 -18.89 -10.72 12.75
N ALA A 87 -17.72 -10.11 12.50
CA ALA A 87 -17.53 -9.06 11.53
C ALA A 87 -16.95 -9.61 10.22
N ASP A 88 -16.98 -8.81 9.15
CA ASP A 88 -16.46 -9.23 7.86
C ASP A 88 -14.95 -9.51 7.90
N PHE A 89 -14.55 -10.60 7.26
CA PHE A 89 -13.14 -10.94 7.03
C PHE A 89 -12.97 -11.62 5.67
N THR A 90 -11.77 -11.57 5.12
CA THR A 90 -11.46 -12.25 3.84
C THR A 90 -10.01 -12.70 3.84
N THR A 91 -9.76 -13.90 3.34
CA THR A 91 -8.42 -14.48 3.21
C THR A 91 -7.88 -14.29 1.80
N TYR A 92 -6.67 -13.76 1.71
CA TYR A 92 -5.96 -13.51 0.46
C TYR A 92 -4.73 -14.40 0.36
N PRO A 93 -4.36 -14.84 -0.86
CA PRO A 93 -3.16 -15.63 -1.06
C PRO A 93 -1.89 -14.82 -0.79
N GLY A 94 -0.82 -15.53 -0.46
CA GLY A 94 0.54 -15.00 -0.47
C GLY A 94 1.12 -14.91 -1.88
N GLY A 95 2.40 -14.62 -1.97
CA GLY A 95 3.16 -14.57 -3.23
C GLY A 95 3.02 -13.24 -3.98
N GLY A 96 2.35 -12.23 -3.41
CA GLY A 96 2.26 -10.89 -3.97
C GLY A 96 0.85 -10.46 -4.37
N THR A 97 -0.08 -10.45 -3.42
CA THR A 97 -1.43 -9.91 -3.62
C THR A 97 -1.46 -8.40 -3.40
N TRP A 98 -2.14 -7.67 -4.27
CA TRP A 98 -2.33 -6.21 -4.21
C TRP A 98 -3.82 -5.89 -4.30
N VAL A 99 -4.37 -5.22 -3.29
CA VAL A 99 -5.80 -4.87 -3.21
C VAL A 99 -5.94 -3.35 -3.13
N PRO A 100 -6.31 -2.67 -4.23
CA PRO A 100 -6.33 -1.21 -4.29
C PRO A 100 -7.56 -0.62 -3.59
N ASP A 101 -8.63 -1.40 -3.45
CA ASP A 101 -9.84 -1.00 -2.74
C ASP A 101 -10.37 -2.22 -2.00
N ALA A 102 -10.17 -2.25 -0.68
CA ALA A 102 -10.62 -3.35 0.15
C ALA A 102 -12.15 -3.33 0.27
N PRO A 103 -12.81 -4.50 0.29
CA PRO A 103 -14.28 -4.57 0.37
C PRO A 103 -14.85 -3.99 1.67
N PHE A 104 -14.02 -3.91 2.71
CA PHE A 104 -14.29 -3.28 3.99
C PHE A 104 -13.00 -2.64 4.52
N VAL A 105 -13.15 -1.77 5.52
CA VAL A 105 -12.00 -1.19 6.23
C VAL A 105 -11.30 -2.24 7.10
N ILE A 106 -9.98 -2.31 7.05
CA ILE A 106 -9.19 -3.32 7.73
C ILE A 106 -8.63 -2.75 9.03
N ARG A 107 -8.73 -3.50 10.13
CA ARG A 107 -8.21 -3.11 11.45
C ARG A 107 -7.29 -4.15 12.09
N ALA A 108 -7.35 -5.39 11.65
CA ALA A 108 -6.45 -6.45 12.08
C ALA A 108 -6.20 -7.46 10.97
N VAL A 109 -5.16 -8.28 11.15
CA VAL A 109 -4.78 -9.36 10.24
C VAL A 109 -4.43 -10.63 11.01
N GLN A 110 -4.57 -11.78 10.35
CA GLN A 110 -4.02 -13.07 10.77
C GLN A 110 -3.26 -13.70 9.62
N VAL A 111 -2.15 -14.37 9.94
CA VAL A 111 -1.30 -15.08 8.98
C VAL A 111 -1.52 -16.59 9.06
N TRP A 112 -1.33 -17.29 7.95
CA TRP A 112 -1.52 -18.73 7.85
C TRP A 112 -0.35 -19.41 7.13
N ASN A 113 -0.19 -20.72 7.32
CA ASN A 113 0.83 -21.52 6.62
C ASN A 113 0.26 -22.23 5.39
#